data_AF-A0A1I3E4A0-F1
#
_entry.id   AF-A0A1I3E4A0-F1
#
_cell.length_a   1.000
_cell.length_b   1.000
_cell.length_c   1.000
_cell.angle_alpha   90.00
_cell.angle_beta   90.00
_cell.angle_gamma   90.00
#
_symmetry.space_group_name_H-M   'P 1'
#
loop_
_entity.id
_entity.type
_entity.pdbx_description
1 polymer ?
#
loop_
_entity_poly.entity_id
_entity_poly.type
_entity_poly.pdbx_seq_one_letter_code
_entity_poly.pdbx_strand_id
1 'polypeptide(L)' 'MNTFNVDEAIKAQKNYQQENKCPAFAPSNGICWKCKQQIYSEKDHGRYKTGISVEKASTQLVTGCPHCNRSYCD' A
#
# COMPACT_ATOMS: atom_id res chain seq x y z
N MET A 1 -4.00 15.67 2.15
CA MET A 1 -3.53 16.01 0.79
C MET A 1 -2.71 14.80 0.40
N ASN A 2 -3.16 14.00 -0.57
CA ASN A 2 -2.64 12.63 -0.71
C ASN A 2 -1.17 12.59 -1.13
N THR A 3 -0.27 12.24 -0.19
CA THR A 3 1.16 12.11 -0.48
C THR A 3 1.49 10.70 -0.95
N PHE A 4 2.12 10.59 -2.11
CA PHE A 4 2.55 9.31 -2.70
C PHE A 4 4.07 9.20 -2.67
N ASN A 5 4.60 8.77 -1.53
CA ASN A 5 6.01 8.48 -1.34
C ASN A 5 6.15 7.03 -0.86
N VAL A 6 6.88 6.23 -1.62
CA VAL A 6 7.00 4.78 -1.40
C VAL A 6 7.66 4.49 -0.06
N ASP A 7 8.78 5.15 0.24
CA ASP A 7 9.56 4.87 1.45
C ASP A 7 8.76 5.28 2.71
N GLU A 8 8.15 6.47 2.67
CA GLU A 8 7.33 6.94 3.77
C GLU A 8 6.07 6.10 3.98
N ALA A 9 5.45 5.61 2.90
CA ALA A 9 4.27 4.76 3.01
C ALA A 9 4.61 3.37 3.57
N ILE A 10 5.76 2.79 3.19
CA ILE A 10 6.26 1.55 3.78
C ILE A 10 6.51 1.75 5.28
N LYS A 11 7.18 2.85 5.65
CA LYS A 11 7.46 3.18 7.05
C LYS A 11 6.17 3.41 7.84
N ALA A 12 5.22 4.16 7.28
CA ALA A 12 3.92 4.41 7.88
C ALA A 12 3.14 3.11 8.13
N GLN A 13 3.10 2.21 7.13
CA GLN A 13 2.41 0.93 7.28
C GLN A 13 3.09 0.03 8.32
N LYS A 14 4.42 0.01 8.35
CA LYS A 14 5.17 -0.74 9.36
C LYS A 14 4.87 -0.23 10.78
N ASN A 15 4.82 1.09 10.96
CA ASN A 15 4.45 1.70 12.23
C ASN A 15 3.02 1.31 12.63
N TYR A 16 2.07 1.46 11.71
CA TYR A 16 0.67 1.10 11.95
C TYR A 16 0.51 -0.37 12.34
N GLN A 17 1.18 -1.28 11.64
CA GLN A 17 1.21 -2.71 11.95
C GLN A 17 1.78 -3.00 13.34
N GLN A 18 2.85 -2.32 13.72
CA GLN A 18 3.48 -2.48 15.04
C GLN A 18 2.59 -1.94 16.16
N GLU A 19 1.98 -0.76 15.98
CA GLU A 19 1.08 -0.14 16.96
C GLU A 19 -0.19 -0.98 17.17
N ASN A 20 -0.78 -1.49 16.09
CA ASN A 20 -2.00 -2.30 16.13
C ASN A 20 -1.74 -3.80 16.31
N LYS A 21 -0.47 -4.21 16.43
CA LYS A 21 -0.03 -5.63 16.52
C LYS A 21 -0.62 -6.51 15.40
N CYS A 22 -0.72 -5.95 14.19
CA CYS A 22 -1.24 -6.64 13.02
C CYS A 22 -0.09 -7.24 12.18
N PRO A 23 -0.31 -8.40 11.54
CA PRO A 23 0.69 -8.99 10.66
C PRO A 23 0.93 -8.13 9.41
N ALA A 24 2.15 -8.22 8.88
CA ALA A 24 2.51 -7.55 7.66
C ALA A 24 2.03 -8.33 6.43
N PHE A 25 0.87 -7.95 5.88
CA PHE A 25 0.34 -8.55 4.65
C PHE A 25 0.97 -7.95 3.39
N ALA A 26 1.12 -6.63 3.34
CA ALA A 26 1.73 -5.96 2.20
C ALA A 26 3.23 -6.31 2.08
N PRO A 27 3.75 -6.44 0.85
CA PRO A 27 5.16 -6.72 0.62
C PRO A 27 6.04 -5.60 1.19
N SER A 28 7.17 -5.96 1.81
CA SER A 28 8.09 -5.00 2.46
C SER A 28 8.61 -3.91 1.54
N ASN A 29 8.75 -4.20 0.24
CA ASN A 29 9.20 -3.24 -0.78
C ASN A 29 8.03 -2.53 -1.48
N GLY A 30 6.79 -2.79 -1.08
CA GLY A 30 5.57 -2.27 -1.71
C GLY A 30 5.29 -2.78 -3.12
N ILE A 31 6.12 -3.68 -3.67
CA ILE A 31 5.93 -4.25 -5.02
C ILE A 31 5.00 -5.46 -4.95
N CYS A 32 3.85 -5.37 -5.60
CA CYS A 32 2.91 -6.49 -5.69
C CYS A 32 3.57 -7.71 -6.38
N TRP A 33 3.52 -8.88 -5.74
CA TRP A 33 4.10 -10.10 -6.29
C TRP A 33 3.40 -10.60 -7.57
N LYS A 34 2.12 -10.24 -7.77
CA LYS A 34 1.33 -10.63 -8.96
C LYS A 34 1.55 -9.70 -10.14
N CYS A 35 1.26 -8.41 -9.97
CA CYS A 35 1.32 -7.44 -11.07
C CYS A 35 2.63 -6.67 -11.18
N LYS A 36 3.57 -6.90 -10.25
CA LYS A 36 4.91 -6.28 -10.20
C LYS A 36 4.89 -4.74 -10.15
N GLN A 37 3.77 -4.16 -9.73
CA GLN A 37 3.60 -2.71 -9.59
C GLN A 37 3.78 -2.26 -8.15
N GLN A 38 4.24 -1.03 -7.99
CA GLN A 38 4.45 -0.37 -6.70
C GLN A 38 3.13 0.13 -6.14
N ILE A 39 2.64 -0.48 -5.06
CA ILE A 39 1.30 -0.20 -4.50
C ILE A 39 1.19 1.18 -3.86
N TYR A 40 2.32 1.78 -3.47
CA TYR A 40 2.38 3.11 -2.86
C TYR A 40 2.59 4.23 -3.88
N SER A 41 2.71 3.91 -5.17
CA SER A 41 2.78 4.89 -6.24
C SER A 41 1.38 5.18 -6.78
N GLU A 42 1.08 6.47 -6.99
CA GLU A 42 -0.13 6.83 -7.73
C GLU A 42 0.02 6.39 -9.19
N LYS A 43 -1.03 5.75 -9.70
CA LYS A 43 -1.15 5.43 -11.11
C LYS A 43 -2.46 5.96 -11.64
N ASP A 44 -2.35 6.87 -12.59
CA ASP A 44 -3.49 7.45 -13.29
C ASP A 44 -3.92 6.56 -14.47
N HIS A 45 -5.20 6.19 -14.50
CA HIS A 45 -5.82 5.43 -15.58
C HIS A 45 -6.75 6.30 -16.43
N GLY A 46 -6.66 7.64 -16.32
CA GLY A 46 -7.53 8.62 -16.96
C GLY A 46 -8.92 8.73 -16.34
N ARG A 47 -9.59 7.60 -16.08
CA ARG A 47 -10.92 7.55 -15.45
C ARG A 47 -10.88 7.52 -13.93
N TYR A 48 -9.82 6.94 -13.37
CA TYR A 48 -9.61 6.81 -11.94
C TYR A 48 -8.12 6.68 -11.63
N LYS A 49 -7.78 6.93 -10.37
CA LYS A 49 -6.42 6.81 -9.85
C LYS A 49 -6.36 5.64 -8.88
N THR A 50 -5.25 4.91 -8.92
CA THR A 50 -4.96 3.80 -7.99
C THR A 50 -3.65 4.07 -7.29
N GLY A 51 -3.46 3.46 -6.13
CA GLY A 51 -2.28 3.67 -5.29
C GLY A 51 -2.68 3.97 -3.86
N ILE A 52 -1.76 3.71 -2.95
CA ILE A 52 -1.95 3.90 -1.51
C ILE A 52 -1.04 5.05 -1.09
N SER A 53 -1.66 6.15 -0.64
CA SER A 53 -0.93 7.28 -0.08
C SER A 53 -0.37 6.96 1.30
N VAL A 54 0.60 7.77 1.75
CA VAL A 54 1.19 7.68 3.09
C VAL A 54 0.11 7.80 4.17
N GLU A 55 -0.86 8.70 4.01
CA GLU A 55 -1.99 8.87 4.94
C GLU A 55 -2.88 7.63 5.03
N LYS A 56 -3.09 6.93 3.91
CA LYS A 56 -3.89 5.69 3.90
C LYS A 56 -3.11 4.53 4.50
N ALA A 57 -1.81 4.47 4.24
CA ALA A 57 -0.91 3.49 4.83
C ALA A 57 -0.74 3.67 6.35
N SER A 58 -0.85 4.89 6.87
CA SER A 58 -0.76 5.17 8.32
C SER A 58 -2.07 4.93 9.09
N THR A 59 -3.21 4.84 8.41
CA THR A 59 -4.53 4.74 9.05
C THR A 59 -5.23 3.41 8.82
N GLN A 60 -4.84 2.66 7.79
CA GLN A 60 -5.48 1.40 7.40
C GLN A 60 -4.43 0.36 7.02
N LEU A 61 -4.69 -0.90 7.38
CA LEU A 61 -3.84 -2.02 7.00
C LEU A 61 -3.96 -2.32 5.51
N VAL A 62 -2.84 -2.28 4.78
CA VAL A 62 -2.81 -2.71 3.38
C VAL A 62 -2.89 -4.24 3.30
N THR A 63 -4.06 -4.77 2.97
CA THR A 63 -4.32 -6.20 2.80
C THR A 63 -4.40 -6.63 1.33
N GLY A 64 -4.31 -5.70 0.38
CA GLY A 64 -4.40 -6.01 -1.04
C GLY A 64 -3.77 -4.98 -1.97
N CYS A 65 -3.58 -5.37 -3.23
CA CYS A 65 -3.01 -4.53 -4.27
C CYS A 65 -4.07 -3.60 -4.89
N PRO A 66 -3.87 -2.27 -4.89
CA PRO A 66 -4.84 -1.32 -5.46
C PRO A 66 -4.90 -1.36 -6.99
N HIS A 67 -3.89 -1.94 -7.67
CA HIS A 67 -3.82 -1.95 -9.14
C HIS A 67 -4.43 -3.20 -9.77
N CYS A 68 -4.24 -4.36 -9.15
CA CYS A 68 -4.73 -5.64 -9.68
C CYS A 68 -5.78 -6.31 -8.80
N ASN A 69 -6.22 -5.63 -7.74
CA ASN A 69 -7.23 -6.09 -6.78
C ASN A 69 -6.92 -7.47 -6.19
N ARG A 70 -5.64 -7.81 -6.06
CA ARG A 70 -5.19 -9.08 -5.47
C ARG A 70 -5.11 -8.93 -3.94
N SER A 71 -5.75 -9.82 -3.20
CA SER A 71 -5.56 -9.95 -1.76
C SER A 71 -4.18 -10.52 -1.43
N TYR A 72 -3.57 -9.99 -0.37
CA TYR A 72 -2.37 -10.51 0.28
C TYR A 72 -2.68 -11.33 1.53
N CYS A 73 -3.91 -11.22 2.05
CA CYS A 73 -4.43 -12.13 3.04
C CYS A 73 -4.94 -13.38 2.28
N ASP A 74 -4.28 -14.50 2.51
CA ASP A 74 -4.71 -15.86 2.14
C ASP A 74 -5.03 -16.61 3.44
#